data_AF-A0A840P608-F1
#
_entry.id   AF-A0A840P608-F1
#
_cell.length_a   1.000
_cell.length_b   1.000
_cell.length_c   1.000
_cell.angle_alpha   90.00
_cell.angle_beta   90.00
_cell.angle_gamma   90.00
#
_symmetry.space_group_name_H-M   'P 1'
#
loop_
_entity.id
_entity.type
_entity.pdbx_description
1 polymer ?
#
loop_
_entity_poly.entity_id
_entity_poly.type
_entity_poly.pdbx_seq_one_letter_code
_entity_poly.pdbx_strand_id
1 'polypeptide(L)'
;MGREEIDYEQALRESIVAFLTSVGIWDSYDVLEKHPILFTDEARRLGRHIADDVREDVDPLVAAHIDAQLELLRDAQSLGMTKAFSKRFTASLDKRVAAAEDALQRFLGGGHLDTLDEAIALWREVVTAWDDRIREFQALGATELADHFTAYSFHLLCRAALALRYGFVRHRGGVGLLDEAIGHLERARRIPSDDADRVAECWMEMGRVFVLRHRLNGDPADRDRAADAYQSVMRRTRPGSLKRREALAGLQGVSPA
;
A
#
# COMPACT_ATOMS: atom_id res chain seq x y z
N MET A 1 -48.48 -13.65 7.20
CA MET A 1 -47.07 -13.82 7.54
C MET A 1 -46.86 -15.30 7.87
N GLY A 2 -46.17 -16.02 7.00
CA GLY A 2 -45.86 -17.44 7.22
C GLY A 2 -44.68 -17.59 8.19
N ARG A 3 -44.53 -18.76 8.84
CA ARG A 3 -43.42 -19.06 9.76
C ARG A 3 -42.03 -18.76 9.16
N GLU A 4 -41.86 -19.02 7.87
CA GLU A 4 -40.61 -18.77 7.13
C GLU A 4 -40.24 -17.28 7.03
N GLU A 5 -41.24 -16.38 7.00
CA GLU A 5 -41.02 -14.92 6.90
C GLU A 5 -40.49 -14.36 8.23
N ILE A 6 -41.02 -14.88 9.35
CA ILE A 6 -40.57 -14.54 10.71
C ILE A 6 -39.13 -15.03 10.94
N ASP A 7 -38.82 -16.26 10.51
CA ASP A 7 -37.49 -16.85 10.66
C ASP A 7 -36.43 -16.06 9.86
N TYR A 8 -36.79 -15.57 8.66
CA TYR A 8 -35.91 -14.73 7.83
C TYR A 8 -35.66 -13.35 8.45
N GLU A 9 -36.71 -12.64 8.88
CA GLU A 9 -36.58 -11.31 9.46
C GLU A 9 -35.72 -11.33 10.73
N GLN A 10 -35.92 -12.35 11.58
CA GLN A 10 -35.10 -12.54 12.77
C GLN A 10 -33.63 -12.80 12.42
N ALA A 11 -33.35 -13.71 11.49
CA ALA A 11 -31.98 -14.01 11.07
C ALA A 11 -31.28 -12.79 10.46
N LEU A 12 -32.00 -11.98 9.67
CA LEU A 12 -31.49 -10.73 9.13
C LEU A 12 -31.14 -9.74 10.23
N ARG A 13 -32.04 -9.56 11.20
CA ARG A 13 -31.85 -8.66 12.33
C ARG A 13 -30.62 -9.05 13.16
N GLU A 14 -30.48 -10.33 13.48
CA GLU A 14 -29.34 -10.87 14.22
C GLU A 14 -28.02 -10.64 13.47
N SER A 15 -28.01 -10.87 12.16
CA SER A 15 -26.83 -10.65 11.31
C SER A 15 -26.43 -9.16 11.28
N ILE A 16 -27.41 -8.24 11.20
CA ILE A 16 -27.16 -6.80 11.21
C ILE A 16 -26.57 -6.37 12.57
N VAL A 17 -27.14 -6.83 13.68
CA VAL A 17 -26.63 -6.48 15.01
C VAL A 17 -25.22 -7.02 15.21
N ALA A 18 -24.95 -8.27 14.82
CA ALA A 18 -23.60 -8.84 14.86
C ALA A 18 -22.60 -8.00 14.05
N PHE A 19 -22.99 -7.52 12.87
CA PHE A 19 -22.16 -6.66 12.04
C PHE A 19 -21.95 -5.27 12.65
N LEU A 20 -23.02 -4.59 13.11
CA LEU A 20 -22.93 -3.23 13.66
C LEU A 20 -22.16 -3.16 14.98
N THR A 21 -22.09 -4.26 15.71
CA THR A 21 -21.38 -4.37 17.00
C THR A 21 -19.95 -4.93 16.86
N SER A 22 -19.54 -5.27 15.63
CA SER A 22 -18.22 -5.83 15.35
C SER A 22 -17.11 -4.79 15.61
N VAL A 23 -16.31 -5.01 16.66
CA VAL A 23 -15.30 -4.03 17.12
C VAL A 23 -14.10 -4.00 16.17
N GLY A 24 -13.68 -5.17 15.69
CA GLY A 24 -12.62 -5.30 14.71
C GLY A 24 -13.15 -5.26 13.29
N ILE A 25 -12.38 -4.65 12.39
CA ILE A 25 -12.62 -4.76 10.95
C ILE A 25 -12.64 -6.23 10.46
N TRP A 26 -11.95 -7.13 11.16
CA TRP A 26 -12.02 -8.57 10.87
C TRP A 26 -13.28 -9.25 11.33
N ASP A 27 -13.77 -8.85 12.49
CA ASP A 27 -15.07 -9.30 12.96
C ASP A 27 -16.14 -8.84 11.94
N SER A 28 -16.01 -7.63 11.40
CA SER A 28 -16.89 -7.13 10.32
C SER A 28 -16.75 -7.96 9.04
N TYR A 29 -15.54 -8.34 8.63
CA TYR A 29 -15.29 -9.16 7.44
C TYR A 29 -15.89 -10.56 7.58
N ASP A 30 -15.62 -11.23 8.70
CA ASP A 30 -16.09 -12.57 9.02
C ASP A 30 -17.64 -12.62 9.07
N VAL A 31 -18.27 -11.60 9.67
CA VAL A 31 -19.73 -11.48 9.66
C VAL A 31 -20.26 -11.29 8.23
N LEU A 32 -19.66 -10.42 7.41
CA LEU A 32 -20.12 -10.24 6.02
C LEU A 32 -19.95 -11.50 5.17
N GLU A 33 -18.87 -12.25 5.36
CA GLU A 33 -18.62 -13.50 4.65
C GLU A 33 -19.64 -14.59 5.05
N LYS A 34 -19.92 -14.73 6.35
CA LYS A 34 -20.83 -15.75 6.88
C LYS A 34 -22.31 -15.42 6.64
N HIS A 35 -22.65 -14.16 6.45
CA HIS A 35 -24.04 -13.69 6.33
C HIS A 35 -24.32 -12.99 4.99
N PRO A 36 -24.39 -13.70 3.85
CA PRO A 36 -24.67 -13.11 2.54
C PRO A 36 -25.98 -12.32 2.46
N ILE A 37 -26.93 -12.60 3.35
CA ILE A 37 -28.20 -11.86 3.48
C ILE A 37 -27.99 -10.35 3.74
N LEU A 38 -26.84 -9.98 4.30
CA LEU A 38 -26.46 -8.58 4.53
C LEU A 38 -26.25 -7.80 3.22
N PHE A 39 -26.08 -8.46 2.07
CA PHE A 39 -25.91 -7.78 0.78
C PHE A 39 -27.23 -7.33 0.11
N THR A 40 -28.35 -7.40 0.83
CA THR A 40 -29.66 -6.96 0.33
C THR A 40 -29.93 -5.48 0.63
N ASP A 41 -30.78 -4.84 -0.18
CA ASP A 41 -31.28 -3.48 0.11
C ASP A 41 -32.12 -3.45 1.40
N GLU A 42 -32.77 -4.55 1.73
CA GLU A 42 -33.52 -4.74 2.97
C GLU A 42 -32.60 -4.67 4.19
N ALA A 43 -31.48 -5.39 4.19
CA ALA A 43 -30.48 -5.31 5.24
C ALA A 43 -30.00 -3.88 5.47
N ARG A 44 -29.78 -3.14 4.38
CA ARG A 44 -29.36 -1.73 4.44
C ARG A 44 -30.43 -0.83 5.05
N ARG A 45 -31.71 -1.05 4.72
CA ARG A 45 -32.83 -0.27 5.30
C ARG A 45 -32.98 -0.58 6.79
N LEU A 46 -33.01 -1.86 7.16
CA LEU A 46 -33.16 -2.28 8.54
C LEU A 46 -31.95 -1.86 9.40
N GLY A 47 -30.73 -1.96 8.88
CA GLY A 47 -29.53 -1.50 9.58
C GLY A 47 -29.51 -0.01 9.88
N ARG A 48 -30.00 0.83 8.95
CA ARG A 48 -30.18 2.25 9.24
C ARG A 48 -31.25 2.50 10.30
N HIS A 49 -32.38 1.79 10.24
CA HIS A 49 -33.42 1.93 11.24
C HIS A 49 -32.92 1.55 12.64
N ILE A 50 -32.23 0.42 12.78
CA ILE A 50 -31.61 -0.01 14.05
C ILE A 50 -30.59 1.03 14.52
N ALA A 51 -29.77 1.57 13.61
CA ALA A 51 -28.80 2.60 13.97
C ALA A 51 -29.46 3.90 14.45
N ASP A 52 -30.53 4.34 13.80
CA ASP A 52 -31.28 5.54 14.17
C ASP A 52 -31.93 5.36 15.56
N ASP A 53 -32.53 4.21 15.83
CA ASP A 53 -33.14 3.88 17.13
C ASP A 53 -32.11 3.87 18.27
N VAL A 54 -30.88 3.39 18.00
CA VAL A 54 -29.82 3.30 19.01
C VAL A 54 -29.09 4.64 19.20
N ARG A 55 -29.07 5.51 18.18
CA ARG A 55 -28.26 6.75 18.18
C ARG A 55 -28.67 7.74 19.27
N GLU A 56 -29.93 7.76 19.69
CA GLU A 56 -30.44 8.70 20.69
C GLU A 56 -29.84 8.47 22.10
N ASP A 57 -29.45 7.24 22.42
CA ASP A 57 -29.10 6.81 23.77
C ASP A 57 -27.64 6.35 23.97
N VAL A 58 -26.82 6.37 22.90
CA VAL A 58 -25.44 5.86 22.97
C VAL A 58 -24.37 6.94 22.98
N ASP A 59 -23.19 6.56 23.47
CA ASP A 59 -21.99 7.38 23.41
C ASP A 59 -21.66 7.79 21.96
N PRO A 60 -21.22 9.04 21.71
CA PRO A 60 -20.87 9.52 20.37
C PRO A 60 -19.84 8.66 19.63
N LEU A 61 -18.92 7.99 20.33
CA LEU A 61 -17.96 7.08 19.72
C LEU A 61 -18.63 5.80 19.21
N VAL A 62 -19.65 5.31 19.93
CA VAL A 62 -20.46 4.15 19.48
C VAL A 62 -21.29 4.53 18.26
N ALA A 63 -21.90 5.72 18.26
CA ALA A 63 -22.63 6.22 17.09
C ALA A 63 -21.70 6.34 15.86
N ALA A 64 -20.51 6.91 16.02
CA ALA A 64 -19.52 7.02 14.95
C ALA A 64 -19.04 5.64 14.43
N HIS A 65 -18.92 4.65 15.32
CA HIS A 65 -18.60 3.28 14.93
C HIS A 65 -19.71 2.66 14.08
N ILE A 66 -20.98 2.77 14.51
CA ILE A 66 -22.14 2.28 13.76
C ILE A 66 -22.20 2.92 12.38
N ASP A 67 -21.98 4.23 12.27
CA ASP A 67 -21.95 4.94 10.99
C ASP A 67 -20.85 4.40 10.07
N ALA A 68 -19.65 4.17 10.60
CA ALA A 68 -18.56 3.59 9.85
C ALA A 68 -18.86 2.14 9.39
N GLN A 69 -19.58 1.35 10.19
CA GLN A 69 -20.03 0.01 9.78
C GLN A 69 -21.08 0.08 8.67
N LEU A 70 -22.07 0.96 8.78
CA LEU A 70 -23.07 1.15 7.72
C LEU A 70 -22.44 1.63 6.40
N GLU A 71 -21.43 2.51 6.47
CA GLU A 71 -20.65 2.91 5.30
C GLU A 71 -19.89 1.71 4.69
N LEU A 72 -19.23 0.90 5.52
CA LEU A 72 -18.54 -0.31 5.05
C LEU A 72 -19.50 -1.30 4.38
N LEU A 73 -20.68 -1.53 4.94
CA LEU A 73 -21.71 -2.40 4.34
C LEU A 73 -22.15 -1.87 2.97
N ARG A 74 -22.42 -0.55 2.88
CA ARG A 74 -22.78 0.10 1.62
C ARG A 74 -21.68 -0.04 0.57
N ASP A 75 -20.43 0.17 0.96
CA ASP A 75 -19.28 0.04 0.08
C ASP A 75 -19.10 -1.42 -0.35
N ALA A 76 -19.27 -2.40 0.56
CA ALA A 76 -19.17 -3.82 0.24
C ALA A 76 -20.26 -4.26 -0.75
N GLN A 77 -21.47 -3.73 -0.62
CA GLN A 77 -22.58 -3.98 -1.55
C GLN A 77 -22.34 -3.38 -2.95
N SER A 78 -21.69 -2.22 -3.03
CA SER A 78 -21.50 -1.50 -4.30
C SER A 78 -20.20 -1.87 -5.03
N LEU A 79 -19.13 -2.14 -4.29
CA LEU A 79 -17.78 -2.36 -4.82
C LEU A 79 -17.31 -3.82 -4.69
N GLY A 80 -18.01 -4.63 -3.89
CA GLY A 80 -17.54 -5.93 -3.42
C GLY A 80 -16.69 -5.83 -2.15
N MET A 81 -16.62 -6.92 -1.37
CA MET A 81 -15.91 -6.97 -0.08
C MET A 81 -14.45 -6.53 -0.20
N THR A 82 -13.68 -7.14 -1.12
CA THR A 82 -12.24 -6.86 -1.27
C THR A 82 -11.95 -5.37 -1.47
N LYS A 83 -12.74 -4.66 -2.28
CA LYS A 83 -12.56 -3.22 -2.52
C LYS A 83 -13.01 -2.35 -1.35
N ALA A 84 -14.12 -2.71 -0.71
CA ALA A 84 -14.65 -1.94 0.43
C ALA A 84 -13.71 -1.99 1.64
N PHE A 85 -13.22 -3.19 1.97
CA PHE A 85 -12.24 -3.36 3.03
C PHE A 85 -10.92 -2.68 2.68
N SER A 86 -10.42 -2.88 1.44
CA SER A 86 -9.22 -2.18 0.98
C SER A 86 -9.33 -0.66 1.18
N LYS A 87 -10.42 -0.03 0.72
CA LYS A 87 -10.67 1.41 0.89
C LYS A 87 -10.60 1.85 2.36
N ARG A 88 -11.23 1.10 3.26
CA ARG A 88 -11.25 1.45 4.70
C ARG A 88 -9.86 1.30 5.33
N PHE A 89 -9.11 0.27 4.95
CA PHE A 89 -7.74 0.05 5.44
C PHE A 89 -6.76 1.09 4.92
N THR A 90 -6.82 1.38 3.61
CA THR A 90 -5.90 2.34 3.00
C THR A 90 -6.10 3.73 3.56
N ALA A 91 -7.31 4.15 3.94
CA ALA A 91 -7.54 5.51 4.47
C ALA A 91 -6.59 5.93 5.62
N SER A 92 -6.21 5.00 6.50
CA SER A 92 -5.23 5.26 7.58
C SER A 92 -3.78 5.31 7.07
N LEU A 93 -3.44 4.42 6.13
CA LEU A 93 -2.12 4.33 5.51
C LEU A 93 -1.90 5.48 4.53
N ASP A 94 -2.93 5.92 3.82
CA ASP A 94 -2.94 7.03 2.85
C ASP A 94 -2.50 8.32 3.52
N LYS A 95 -2.88 8.56 4.78
CA LYS A 95 -2.38 9.71 5.55
C LYS A 95 -0.88 9.63 5.81
N ARG A 96 -0.37 8.43 6.14
CA ARG A 96 1.07 8.21 6.38
C ARG A 96 1.86 8.30 5.08
N VAL A 97 1.34 7.72 4.00
CA VAL A 97 1.90 7.82 2.65
C VAL A 97 1.93 9.27 2.20
N ALA A 98 0.84 10.03 2.38
CA ALA A 98 0.79 11.45 2.04
C ALA A 98 1.81 12.26 2.85
N ALA A 99 1.98 11.98 4.14
CA ALA A 99 3.01 12.62 4.96
C ALA A 99 4.43 12.27 4.49
N ALA A 100 4.69 11.01 4.17
CA ALA A 100 5.99 10.55 3.65
C ALA A 100 6.32 11.16 2.28
N GLU A 101 5.31 11.26 1.40
CA GLU A 101 5.42 11.92 0.10
C GLU A 101 5.65 13.43 0.25
N ASP A 102 4.91 14.11 1.12
CA ASP A 102 5.11 15.54 1.38
C ASP A 102 6.52 15.83 1.90
N ALA A 103 7.00 15.07 2.88
CA ALA A 103 8.36 15.21 3.40
C ALA A 103 9.42 14.99 2.31
N LEU A 104 9.25 13.96 1.48
CA LEU A 104 10.15 13.70 0.35
C LEU A 104 10.10 14.82 -0.69
N GLN A 105 8.92 15.35 -1.00
CA GLN A 105 8.74 16.43 -1.97
C GLN A 105 9.32 17.75 -1.47
N ARG A 106 9.15 18.07 -0.18
CA ARG A 106 9.82 19.21 0.49
C ARG A 106 11.34 19.11 0.37
N PHE A 107 11.90 17.92 0.58
CA PHE A 107 13.33 17.69 0.35
C PHE A 107 13.73 17.90 -1.11
N LEU A 108 12.97 17.35 -2.07
CA LEU A 108 13.29 17.47 -3.50
C LEU A 108 13.21 18.93 -4.00
N GLY A 109 12.31 19.73 -3.44
CA GLY A 109 12.13 21.15 -3.80
C GLY A 109 13.10 22.11 -3.09
N GLY A 110 13.39 21.88 -1.80
CA GLY A 110 14.17 22.82 -0.97
C GLY A 110 15.54 22.32 -0.51
N GLY A 111 15.82 21.01 -0.63
CA GLY A 111 17.10 20.41 -0.24
C GLY A 111 17.38 20.38 1.27
N HIS A 112 16.38 20.65 2.11
CA HIS A 112 16.53 20.64 3.58
C HIS A 112 16.80 19.22 4.10
N LEU A 113 17.88 19.03 4.86
CA LEU A 113 18.29 17.71 5.34
C LEU A 113 17.28 17.11 6.34
N ASP A 114 16.73 17.94 7.22
CA ASP A 114 15.79 17.50 8.25
C ASP A 114 14.53 16.86 7.63
N THR A 115 14.08 17.36 6.47
CA THR A 115 12.91 16.81 5.76
C THR A 115 13.22 15.46 5.10
N LEU A 116 14.48 15.17 4.80
CA LEU A 116 14.89 13.87 4.26
C LEU A 116 14.91 12.79 5.33
N ASP A 117 15.41 13.10 6.53
CA ASP A 117 15.38 12.16 7.66
C ASP A 117 13.94 11.86 8.10
N GLU A 118 13.10 12.90 8.13
CA GLU A 118 11.65 12.76 8.31
C GLU A 118 11.04 11.84 7.24
N ALA A 119 11.35 12.07 5.95
CA ALA A 119 10.85 11.23 4.87
C ALA A 119 11.28 9.76 5.01
N ILE A 120 12.55 9.50 5.33
CA ILE A 120 13.07 8.14 5.52
C ILE A 120 12.35 7.43 6.68
N ALA A 121 12.17 8.13 7.81
CA ALA A 121 11.46 7.59 8.97
C ALA A 121 10.00 7.23 8.61
N LEU A 122 9.29 8.17 7.97
CA LEU A 122 7.90 7.96 7.55
C LEU A 122 7.76 6.82 6.53
N TRP A 123 8.68 6.71 5.55
CA TRP A 123 8.65 5.61 4.58
C TRP A 123 8.90 4.25 5.22
N ARG A 124 9.79 4.15 6.22
CA ARG A 124 10.00 2.91 6.98
C ARG A 124 8.75 2.51 7.78
N GLU A 125 8.09 3.48 8.41
CA GLU A 125 6.82 3.24 9.11
C GLU A 125 5.71 2.78 8.16
N VAL A 126 5.60 3.40 6.98
CA VAL A 126 4.66 3.01 5.93
C VAL A 126 4.93 1.57 5.49
N VAL A 127 6.17 1.23 5.13
CA VAL A 127 6.51 -0.12 4.65
C VAL A 127 6.25 -1.17 5.73
N THR A 128 6.63 -0.89 6.99
CA THR A 128 6.41 -1.81 8.11
C THR A 128 4.92 -2.05 8.35
N ALA A 129 4.12 -0.98 8.44
CA ALA A 129 2.68 -1.08 8.64
C ALA A 129 1.98 -1.81 7.47
N TRP A 130 2.49 -1.62 6.24
CA TRP A 130 1.99 -2.33 5.06
C TRP A 130 2.32 -3.83 5.12
N ASP A 131 3.53 -4.19 5.53
CA ASP A 131 3.99 -5.58 5.65
C ASP A 131 3.28 -6.33 6.78
N ASP A 132 3.05 -5.66 7.92
CA ASP A 132 2.23 -6.20 9.00
C ASP A 132 0.82 -6.52 8.50
N ARG A 133 0.25 -5.60 7.71
CA ARG A 133 -1.11 -5.76 7.16
C ARG A 133 -1.21 -6.91 6.16
N ILE A 134 -0.25 -7.06 5.25
CA ILE A 134 -0.21 -8.20 4.30
C ILE A 134 -0.14 -9.52 5.08
N ARG A 135 0.70 -9.60 6.11
CA ARG A 135 0.82 -10.82 6.95
C ARG A 135 -0.47 -11.14 7.69
N GLU A 136 -1.15 -10.13 8.21
CA GLU A 136 -2.45 -10.28 8.86
C GLU A 136 -3.51 -10.82 7.88
N PHE A 137 -3.58 -10.30 6.65
CA PHE A 137 -4.46 -10.82 5.60
C PHE A 137 -4.17 -12.28 5.26
N GLN A 138 -2.90 -12.64 5.16
CA GLN A 138 -2.48 -14.02 4.90
C GLN A 138 -2.85 -14.95 6.04
N ALA A 139 -2.63 -14.54 7.30
CA ALA A 139 -2.95 -15.34 8.48
C ALA A 139 -4.45 -15.63 8.62
N LEU A 140 -5.30 -14.71 8.11
CA LEU A 140 -6.75 -14.85 8.11
C LEU A 140 -7.30 -15.59 6.88
N GLY A 141 -6.43 -16.02 5.95
CA GLY A 141 -6.88 -16.66 4.70
C GLY A 141 -7.51 -15.69 3.70
N ALA A 142 -7.46 -14.38 3.93
CA ALA A 142 -7.98 -13.35 3.05
C ALA A 142 -7.02 -13.09 1.86
N THR A 143 -6.77 -14.12 1.04
CA THR A 143 -5.75 -14.12 -0.01
C THR A 143 -5.96 -13.02 -1.05
N GLU A 144 -7.21 -12.74 -1.44
CA GLU A 144 -7.50 -11.66 -2.40
C GLU A 144 -7.10 -10.28 -1.88
N LEU A 145 -7.30 -10.01 -0.59
CA LEU A 145 -6.87 -8.76 0.06
C LEU A 145 -5.34 -8.70 0.16
N ALA A 146 -4.70 -9.81 0.53
CA ALA A 146 -3.24 -9.90 0.57
C ALA A 146 -2.63 -9.64 -0.82
N ASP A 147 -3.20 -10.21 -1.87
CA ASP A 147 -2.75 -10.01 -3.25
C ASP A 147 -2.96 -8.57 -3.71
N HIS A 148 -4.12 -7.98 -3.40
CA HIS A 148 -4.42 -6.59 -3.72
C HIS A 148 -3.42 -5.62 -3.07
N PHE A 149 -3.10 -5.82 -1.79
CA PHE A 149 -2.12 -5.00 -1.07
C PHE A 149 -0.69 -5.26 -1.53
N THR A 150 -0.37 -6.50 -1.91
CA THR A 150 0.93 -6.85 -2.49
C THR A 150 1.12 -6.08 -3.81
N ALA A 151 0.11 -6.04 -4.68
CA ALA A 151 0.17 -5.26 -5.92
C ALA A 151 0.43 -3.77 -5.67
N TYR A 152 -0.19 -3.18 -4.64
CA TYR A 152 0.00 -1.78 -4.29
C TYR A 152 1.38 -1.48 -3.68
N SER A 153 2.00 -2.45 -2.99
CA SER A 153 3.30 -2.29 -2.32
C SER A 153 4.45 -1.98 -3.28
N PHE A 154 4.31 -2.28 -4.58
CA PHE A 154 5.29 -1.93 -5.61
C PHE A 154 5.71 -0.44 -5.54
N HIS A 155 4.72 0.46 -5.51
CA HIS A 155 4.98 1.89 -5.53
C HIS A 155 5.64 2.35 -4.23
N LEU A 156 5.12 1.91 -3.08
CA LEU A 156 5.63 2.27 -1.76
C LEU A 156 7.09 1.86 -1.59
N LEU A 157 7.44 0.64 -2.01
CA LEU A 157 8.82 0.14 -1.95
C LEU A 157 9.78 0.96 -2.84
N CYS A 158 9.34 1.36 -4.03
CA CYS A 158 10.14 2.22 -4.91
C CYS A 158 10.37 3.61 -4.30
N ARG A 159 9.35 4.21 -3.67
CA ARG A 159 9.45 5.53 -3.04
C ARG A 159 10.32 5.49 -1.77
N ALA A 160 10.20 4.44 -0.96
CA ALA A 160 11.08 4.21 0.18
C ALA A 160 12.56 4.08 -0.26
N ALA A 161 12.84 3.30 -1.30
CA ALA A 161 14.19 3.16 -1.85
C ALA A 161 14.75 4.49 -2.38
N LEU A 162 13.91 5.33 -3.00
CA LEU A 162 14.29 6.67 -3.44
C LEU A 162 14.73 7.55 -2.27
N ALA A 163 13.95 7.59 -1.18
CA ALA A 163 14.28 8.36 0.02
C ALA A 163 15.61 7.88 0.63
N LEU A 164 15.81 6.57 0.77
CA LEU A 164 17.05 5.97 1.29
C LEU A 164 18.27 6.31 0.42
N ARG A 165 18.13 6.29 -0.91
CA ARG A 165 19.20 6.68 -1.84
C ARG A 165 19.62 8.13 -1.63
N TYR A 166 18.65 9.04 -1.48
CA TYR A 166 18.98 10.43 -1.17
C TYR A 166 19.62 10.58 0.21
N GLY A 167 19.15 9.82 1.21
CA GLY A 167 19.77 9.74 2.53
C GLY A 167 21.25 9.40 2.47
N PHE A 168 21.62 8.37 1.69
CA PHE A 168 23.01 8.00 1.47
C PHE A 168 23.86 9.15 0.93
N VAL A 169 23.39 9.81 -0.15
CA VAL A 169 24.14 10.89 -0.81
C VAL A 169 24.36 12.08 0.13
N ARG A 170 23.36 12.41 0.95
CA ARG A 170 23.39 13.59 1.82
C ARG A 170 24.18 13.39 3.09
N HIS A 171 24.01 12.24 3.76
CA HIS A 171 24.68 11.96 5.03
C HIS A 171 26.08 11.38 4.87
N ARG A 172 26.54 11.16 3.62
CA ARG A 172 27.66 10.24 3.32
C ARG A 172 27.46 8.92 4.07
N GLY A 173 26.22 8.45 4.04
CA GLY A 173 25.73 7.40 4.91
C GLY A 173 26.50 6.10 4.74
N GLY A 174 26.39 5.23 5.74
CA GLY A 174 26.92 3.88 5.64
C GLY A 174 26.23 3.07 4.53
N VAL A 175 26.91 2.03 4.06
CA VAL A 175 26.41 1.07 3.06
C VAL A 175 25.01 0.53 3.39
N GLY A 176 24.63 0.50 4.67
CA GLY A 176 23.32 0.02 5.14
C GLY A 176 22.10 0.70 4.52
N LEU A 177 22.15 2.02 4.22
CA LEU A 177 21.03 2.69 3.53
C LEU A 177 20.87 2.19 2.09
N LEU A 178 21.99 1.89 1.41
CA LEU A 178 21.96 1.32 0.06
C LEU A 178 21.52 -0.14 0.07
N ASP A 179 21.94 -0.92 1.07
CA ASP A 179 21.47 -2.30 1.28
C ASP A 179 19.95 -2.35 1.46
N GLU A 180 19.41 -1.47 2.30
CA GLU A 180 17.97 -1.38 2.54
C GLU A 180 17.21 -0.94 1.28
N ALA A 181 17.72 0.06 0.54
CA ALA A 181 17.13 0.48 -0.72
C ALA A 181 17.10 -0.65 -1.77
N ILE A 182 18.20 -1.42 -1.88
CA ILE A 182 18.27 -2.61 -2.75
C ILE A 182 17.23 -3.63 -2.31
N GLY A 183 17.11 -3.92 -1.01
CA GLY A 183 16.12 -4.85 -0.48
C GLY A 183 14.69 -4.46 -0.86
N HIS A 184 14.32 -3.19 -0.75
CA HIS A 184 13.00 -2.72 -1.19
C HIS A 184 12.79 -2.85 -2.69
N LEU A 185 13.78 -2.49 -3.51
CA LEU A 185 13.67 -2.57 -4.98
C LEU A 185 13.61 -4.03 -5.47
N GLU A 186 14.35 -4.94 -4.84
CA GLU A 186 14.28 -6.37 -5.14
C GLU A 186 12.91 -6.96 -4.78
N ARG A 187 12.33 -6.53 -3.66
CA ARG A 187 10.95 -6.90 -3.29
C ARG A 187 9.95 -6.34 -4.29
N ALA A 188 10.07 -5.06 -4.66
CA ALA A 188 9.20 -4.41 -5.66
C ALA A 188 9.21 -5.17 -6.98
N ARG A 189 10.38 -5.61 -7.44
CA ARG A 189 10.55 -6.33 -8.71
C ARG A 189 9.92 -7.72 -8.75
N ARG A 190 9.62 -8.32 -7.60
CA ARG A 190 8.92 -9.62 -7.53
C ARG A 190 7.40 -9.46 -7.65
N ILE A 191 6.89 -8.23 -7.55
CA ILE A 191 5.47 -7.94 -7.66
C ILE A 191 5.13 -7.76 -9.15
N PRO A 192 4.18 -8.55 -9.70
CA PRO A 192 3.72 -8.35 -11.07
C PRO A 192 3.13 -6.95 -11.26
N SER A 193 3.52 -6.27 -12.33
CA SER A 193 2.99 -4.97 -12.71
C SER A 193 2.96 -4.86 -14.24
N ASP A 194 1.77 -4.60 -14.79
CA ASP A 194 1.58 -4.37 -16.23
C ASP A 194 1.95 -2.94 -16.65
N ASP A 195 2.16 -2.04 -15.69
CA ASP A 195 2.64 -0.69 -15.93
C ASP A 195 4.14 -0.70 -16.23
N ALA A 196 4.48 -0.75 -17.53
CA ALA A 196 5.85 -0.76 -18.02
C ALA A 196 6.66 0.47 -17.59
N ASP A 197 6.00 1.62 -17.39
CA ASP A 197 6.64 2.86 -16.97
C ASP A 197 7.06 2.81 -15.51
N ARG A 198 6.20 2.29 -14.64
CA ARG A 198 6.51 2.01 -13.24
C ARG A 198 7.62 0.99 -13.08
N VAL A 199 7.56 -0.10 -13.85
CA VAL A 199 8.62 -1.13 -13.85
C VAL A 199 9.95 -0.52 -14.29
N ALA A 200 9.95 0.32 -15.33
CA ALA A 200 11.15 1.02 -15.78
C ALA A 200 11.72 1.98 -14.71
N GLU A 201 10.88 2.66 -13.94
CA GLU A 201 11.32 3.51 -12.83
C GLU A 201 12.00 2.71 -11.71
N CYS A 202 11.43 1.58 -11.31
CA CYS A 202 12.07 0.68 -10.34
C CYS A 202 13.46 0.23 -10.81
N TRP A 203 13.60 -0.17 -12.08
CA TRP A 203 14.90 -0.55 -12.66
C TRP A 203 15.88 0.63 -12.72
N MET A 204 15.39 1.83 -13.02
CA MET A 204 16.22 3.05 -13.02
C MET A 204 16.82 3.29 -11.64
N GLU A 205 15.99 3.21 -10.59
CA GLU A 205 16.44 3.40 -9.22
C GLU A 205 17.40 2.29 -8.78
N MET A 206 17.19 1.03 -9.18
CA MET A 206 18.16 -0.05 -8.95
C MET A 206 19.53 0.28 -9.54
N GLY A 207 19.58 0.72 -10.80
CA GLY A 207 20.84 1.13 -11.44
C GLY A 207 21.54 2.23 -10.66
N ARG A 208 20.80 3.26 -10.23
CA ARG A 208 21.36 4.39 -9.45
C ARG A 208 21.92 3.94 -8.10
N VAL A 209 21.21 3.07 -7.38
CA VAL A 209 21.66 2.56 -6.07
C VAL A 209 22.91 1.69 -6.21
N PHE A 210 22.96 0.80 -7.20
CA PHE A 210 24.14 -0.04 -7.46
C PHE A 210 25.37 0.78 -7.88
N VAL A 211 25.21 1.84 -8.68
CA VAL A 211 26.32 2.76 -9.01
C VAL A 211 26.89 3.40 -7.75
N LEU A 212 26.03 3.87 -6.84
CA LEU A 212 26.47 4.49 -5.59
C LEU A 212 27.20 3.50 -4.70
N ARG A 213 26.71 2.27 -4.62
CA ARG A 213 27.34 1.20 -3.84
C ARG A 213 28.70 0.81 -4.41
N HIS A 214 28.80 0.59 -5.72
CA HIS A 214 30.06 0.33 -6.43
C HIS A 214 31.09 1.44 -6.18
N ARG A 215 30.69 2.71 -6.25
CA ARG A 215 31.59 3.84 -5.97
C ARG A 215 32.11 3.84 -4.53
N LEU A 216 31.35 3.28 -3.59
CA LEU A 216 31.72 3.23 -2.18
C LEU A 216 32.67 2.06 -1.88
N ASN A 217 32.42 0.87 -2.43
CA ASN A 217 33.14 -0.36 -2.07
C ASN A 217 34.08 -0.90 -3.17
N GLY A 218 33.99 -0.39 -4.40
CA GLY A 218 34.74 -0.86 -5.56
C GLY A 218 34.29 -2.23 -6.10
N ASP A 219 33.16 -2.77 -5.66
CA ASP A 219 32.71 -4.12 -6.04
C ASP A 219 32.25 -4.14 -7.52
N PRO A 220 32.95 -4.84 -8.42
CA PRO A 220 32.56 -4.92 -9.82
C PRO A 220 31.20 -5.58 -10.04
N ALA A 221 30.72 -6.43 -9.12
CA ALA A 221 29.41 -7.04 -9.23
C ALA A 221 28.28 -6.02 -9.15
N ASP A 222 28.42 -4.97 -8.33
CA ASP A 222 27.45 -3.88 -8.26
C ASP A 222 27.45 -3.06 -9.56
N ARG A 223 28.61 -2.81 -10.17
CA ARG A 223 28.71 -2.15 -11.47
C ARG A 223 28.01 -2.93 -12.57
N ASP A 224 28.22 -4.24 -12.63
CA ASP A 224 27.62 -5.09 -13.65
C ASP A 224 26.09 -5.17 -13.46
N ARG A 225 25.62 -5.26 -12.21
CA ARG A 225 24.18 -5.16 -11.87
C ARG A 225 23.57 -3.82 -12.25
N ALA A 226 24.31 -2.72 -12.09
CA ALA A 226 23.85 -1.40 -12.54
C ALA A 226 23.68 -1.36 -14.06
N ALA A 227 24.62 -1.93 -14.81
CA ALA A 227 24.53 -2.02 -16.27
C ALA A 227 23.29 -2.83 -16.71
N ASP A 228 23.05 -3.99 -16.09
CA ASP A 228 21.88 -4.83 -16.36
C ASP A 228 20.56 -4.10 -16.07
N ALA A 229 20.53 -3.30 -15.00
CA ALA A 229 19.38 -2.50 -14.62
C ALA A 229 19.10 -1.42 -15.68
N TYR A 230 20.10 -0.65 -16.10
CA TYR A 230 19.94 0.38 -17.14
C TYR A 230 19.56 -0.21 -18.50
N GLN A 231 20.16 -1.33 -18.90
CA GLN A 231 19.74 -2.05 -20.11
C GLN A 231 18.28 -2.53 -20.01
N SER A 232 17.84 -2.94 -18.83
CA SER A 232 16.45 -3.33 -18.57
C SER A 232 15.48 -2.17 -18.72
N VAL A 233 15.86 -0.95 -18.32
CA VAL A 233 15.10 0.28 -18.61
C VAL A 233 15.03 0.53 -20.11
N MET A 234 16.15 0.42 -20.82
CA MET A 234 16.19 0.64 -22.27
C MET A 234 15.32 -0.37 -23.02
N ARG A 235 15.26 -1.64 -22.62
CA ARG A 235 14.38 -2.62 -23.28
C ARG A 235 12.88 -2.31 -23.10
N ARG A 236 12.50 -1.65 -22.00
CA ARG A 236 11.09 -1.40 -21.63
C ARG A 236 10.56 -0.04 -22.06
N THR A 237 11.43 0.90 -22.39
CA THR A 237 11.06 2.29 -22.68
C THR A 237 11.15 2.60 -24.17
N ARG A 238 10.18 3.39 -24.66
CA ARG A 238 10.15 3.83 -26.07
C ARG A 238 11.43 4.59 -26.43
N PRO A 239 11.95 4.43 -27.66
CA PRO A 239 13.00 5.30 -28.20
C PRO A 239 12.66 6.79 -28.01
N GLY A 240 13.65 7.60 -27.63
CA GLY A 240 13.48 9.05 -27.39
C GLY A 240 12.91 9.45 -26.03
N SER A 241 12.36 8.52 -25.25
CA SER A 241 11.86 8.86 -23.90
C SER A 241 12.98 9.37 -22.98
N LEU A 242 12.63 10.26 -22.04
CA LEU A 242 13.57 10.81 -21.06
C LEU A 242 14.24 9.69 -20.25
N LYS A 243 13.44 8.73 -19.75
CA LYS A 243 13.95 7.56 -19.01
C LYS A 243 14.98 6.76 -19.83
N ARG A 244 14.74 6.54 -21.13
CA ARG A 244 15.72 5.84 -21.98
C ARG A 244 17.03 6.62 -22.12
N ARG A 245 16.96 7.95 -22.25
CA ARG A 245 18.15 8.82 -22.32
C ARG A 245 18.94 8.78 -21.02
N GLU A 246 18.25 8.86 -19.88
CA GLU A 246 18.88 8.75 -18.56
C GLU A 246 19.52 7.38 -18.35
N ALA A 247 18.86 6.30 -18.77
CA ALA A 247 19.41 4.95 -18.67
C ALA A 247 20.65 4.78 -19.56
N LEU A 248 20.65 5.37 -20.75
CA LEU A 248 21.82 5.37 -21.62
C LEU A 248 23.01 6.11 -20.98
N ALA A 249 22.77 7.28 -20.39
CA ALA A 249 23.80 8.02 -19.67
C ALA A 249 24.34 7.23 -18.46
N GLY A 250 23.44 6.57 -17.71
CA GLY A 250 23.81 5.68 -16.61
C GLY A 250 24.66 4.50 -17.08
N LEU A 251 24.29 3.86 -18.19
CA LEU A 251 25.03 2.74 -18.79
C LEU A 251 26.42 3.17 -19.25
N GLN A 252 26.53 4.32 -19.91
CA GLN A 252 27.83 4.88 -20.32
C GLN A 252 28.72 5.19 -19.10
N GLY A 253 28.14 5.60 -17.98
CA GLY A 253 28.86 5.87 -16.73
C GLY A 253 29.34 4.64 -15.97
N VAL A 254 28.91 3.43 -16.34
CA VAL A 254 29.35 2.15 -15.72
C VAL A 254 30.16 1.27 -16.65
N SER A 255 30.28 1.62 -17.94
CA SER A 255 31.17 0.91 -18.86
C SER A 255 32.64 1.05 -18.42
N PRO A 256 33.45 -0.02 -18.51
CA PRO A 256 34.88 0.09 -18.30
C PRO A 256 35.48 1.09 -19.31
N ALA A 257 36.32 2.00 -18.81
CA ALA A 257 37.04 3.00 -19.60
C ALA A 257 38.09 2.37 -20.51
#